data_AF-A0A553JVA3-F1
#
_entry.id   AF-A0A553JVA3-F1
#
_cell.length_a   1.000
_cell.length_b   1.000
_cell.length_c   1.000
_cell.angle_alpha   90.00
_cell.angle_beta   90.00
_cell.angle_gamma   90.00
#
_symmetry.space_group_name_H-M   'P 1'
#
loop_
_entity.id
_entity.type
_entity.pdbx_description
1 polymer ?
#
loop_
_entity_poly.entity_id
_entity_poly.type
_entity_poly.pdbx_seq_one_letter_code
_entity_poly.pdbx_strand_id
1 'polypeptide(L)'
;MWPKSITAFFGGLALSVSIMLSLYLLIPLAIDVKLLIGLIAGFLIWVGAMVYYFSYNSAKASGLACIKLLLISVAVNAFLFLTK
;
A
#
# COMPACT_ATOMS: atom_id res chain seq x y z
N MET A 1 14.22 -17.88 1.62
CA MET A 1 13.24 -17.22 2.52
C MET A 1 13.41 -15.70 2.56
N TRP A 2 14.65 -15.19 2.53
CA TRP A 2 14.96 -13.76 2.50
C TRP A 2 14.38 -12.93 1.33
N PRO A 3 14.41 -13.38 0.06
CA PRO A 3 13.94 -12.53 -1.04
C PRO A 3 12.44 -12.23 -0.94
N LYS A 4 11.63 -13.18 -0.46
CA LYS A 4 10.19 -12.98 -0.21
C LYS A 4 9.93 -11.89 0.82
N SER A 5 10.70 -11.89 1.91
CA SER A 5 10.54 -10.92 3.00
C SER A 5 10.88 -9.51 2.53
N ILE A 6 11.93 -9.36 1.72
CA ILE A 6 12.32 -8.07 1.13
C ILE A 6 11.23 -7.56 0.18
N THR A 7 10.74 -8.42 -0.72
CA THR A 7 9.66 -8.02 -1.65
C THR A 7 8.35 -7.71 -0.94
N ALA A 8 8.01 -8.45 0.12
CA ALA A 8 6.82 -8.19 0.92
C ALA A 8 6.96 -6.91 1.76
N PHE A 9 8.17 -6.61 2.24
CA PHE A 9 8.47 -5.41 3.03
C PHE A 9 8.33 -4.16 2.19
N PHE A 10 9.13 -4.05 1.13
CA PHE A 10 9.11 -2.90 0.24
C PHE A 10 7.80 -2.81 -0.55
N GLY A 11 7.27 -3.96 -0.97
CA GLY A 11 6.01 -4.04 -1.70
C GLY A 11 4.82 -3.60 -0.86
N GLY A 12 4.68 -4.14 0.36
CA GLY A 12 3.66 -3.70 1.29
C GLY A 12 3.81 -2.22 1.64
N LEU A 13 5.05 -1.74 1.84
CA LEU A 13 5.31 -0.36 2.28
C LEU A 13 4.90 0.63 1.19
N ALA A 14 5.28 0.35 -0.05
CA ALA A 14 4.86 1.15 -1.21
C ALA A 14 3.33 1.13 -1.38
N LEU A 15 2.68 -0.02 -1.16
CA LEU A 15 1.22 -0.15 -1.25
C LEU A 15 0.52 0.66 -0.15
N SER A 16 1.02 0.61 1.09
CA SER A 16 0.53 1.41 2.21
C SER A 16 0.64 2.91 1.93
N VAL A 17 1.81 3.38 1.49
CA VAL A 17 2.02 4.80 1.14
C VAL A 17 1.08 5.24 0.03
N SER A 18 0.89 4.39 -0.99
CA SER A 18 -0.01 4.66 -2.11
C SER A 18 -1.47 4.78 -1.64
N ILE A 19 -1.99 3.87 -0.80
CA ILE A 19 -3.36 3.97 -0.27
C ILE A 19 -3.52 5.21 0.62
N MET A 20 -2.50 5.56 1.41
CA MET A 20 -2.56 6.76 2.25
C MET A 20 -2.59 8.04 1.43
N LEU A 21 -1.96 8.07 0.26
CA LEU A 21 -2.07 9.19 -0.67
C LEU A 21 -3.52 9.37 -1.16
N SER A 22 -4.24 8.28 -1.42
CA SER A 22 -5.66 8.33 -1.80
C SER A 22 -6.53 8.89 -0.67
N LEU A 23 -6.31 8.41 0.57
CA LEU A 23 -7.01 8.92 1.75
C LEU A 23 -6.71 10.40 2.00
N TYR A 24 -5.45 10.81 1.78
CA TYR A 24 -5.03 12.19 1.94
C TYR A 24 -5.73 13.09 0.92
N LEU A 25 -5.99 12.59 -0.29
CA LEU A 25 -6.72 13.34 -1.29
C LEU A 25 -8.22 13.40 -0.97
N LEU A 26 -8.85 12.34 -0.45
CA LEU A 26 -10.30 12.30 -0.19
C LEU A 26 -10.74 13.11 1.04
N ILE A 27 -9.95 13.10 2.12
CA ILE A 27 -10.41 13.55 3.44
C ILE A 27 -10.04 15.03 3.69
N PRO A 28 -11.03 15.95 3.86
CA PRO A 28 -10.80 17.35 4.19
C PRO A 28 -10.69 17.54 5.71
N LEU A 29 -9.69 16.92 6.33
CA LEU A 29 -9.45 16.99 7.78
C LEU A 29 -8.18 17.79 8.06
N ALA A 30 -8.07 18.35 9.27
CA ALA A 30 -6.87 19.04 9.74
C ALA A 30 -5.62 18.15 9.55
N ILE A 31 -4.51 18.78 9.15
CA ILE A 31 -3.29 18.10 8.71
C ILE A 31 -2.75 17.14 9.78
N ASP A 32 -2.81 17.54 11.06
CA ASP A 32 -2.32 16.74 12.19
C ASP A 32 -3.11 15.43 12.37
N VAL A 33 -4.44 15.51 12.28
CA VAL A 33 -5.33 14.34 12.44
C VAL A 33 -5.19 13.41 11.24
N LYS A 34 -4.99 13.98 10.04
CA LYS A 34 -4.70 13.23 8.82
C LYS A 34 -3.39 12.44 8.93
N LEU A 35 -2.34 13.05 9.48
CA LEU A 35 -1.05 12.39 9.64
C LEU A 35 -1.15 11.23 10.64
N LEU A 36 -1.85 11.44 11.76
CA LEU A 36 -2.03 10.43 12.80
C LEU A 36 -2.84 9.22 12.29
N ILE A 37 -3.97 9.48 11.62
CA ILE A 37 -4.79 8.44 10.99
C ILE A 37 -3.99 7.73 9.90
N GLY A 38 -3.24 8.49 9.10
CA GLY A 38 -2.40 7.95 8.04
C GLY A 38 -1.34 6.99 8.55
N LEU A 39 -0.71 7.32 9.68
CA LEU A 39 0.29 6.48 10.32
C LEU A 39 -0.31 5.18 10.85
N ILE A 40 -1.42 5.26 11.61
CA ILE A 40 -2.07 4.10 12.24
C ILE A 40 -2.65 3.17 11.16
N ALA A 41 -3.41 3.72 10.23
CA ALA A 41 -4.04 2.94 9.14
C ALA A 41 -2.99 2.40 8.17
N GLY A 42 -1.95 3.19 7.85
CA GLY A 42 -0.85 2.76 7.00
C GLY A 42 -0.14 1.54 7.58
N PHE A 43 0.15 1.55 8.89
CA PHE A 43 0.80 0.43 9.55
C PHE A 43 -0.06 -0.86 9.53
N LEU A 44 -1.37 -0.74 9.78
CA LEU A 44 -2.30 -1.88 9.71
C LEU A 44 -2.37 -2.49 8.30
N ILE A 45 -2.49 -1.64 7.28
CA ILE A 45 -2.53 -2.05 5.87
C ILE A 45 -1.20 -2.68 5.46
N TRP A 46 -0.08 -2.12 5.93
CA TRP A 46 1.25 -2.63 5.65
C TRP A 46 1.45 -4.04 6.20
N VAL A 47 1.10 -4.27 7.46
CA VAL A 47 1.19 -5.58 8.11
C VAL A 47 0.25 -6.58 7.42
N GLY A 48 -0.98 -6.17 7.10
CA GLY A 48 -1.93 -7.01 6.35
C GLY A 48 -1.41 -7.42 4.97
N ALA A 49 -0.82 -6.49 4.22
CA ALA A 49 -0.21 -6.77 2.92
C ALA A 49 0.99 -7.74 3.05
N MET A 50 1.81 -7.55 4.08
CA MET A 50 2.93 -8.45 4.41
C MET A 50 2.47 -9.90 4.62
N VAL A 51 1.42 -10.11 5.43
CA VAL A 51 0.84 -11.44 5.68
C VAL A 51 0.25 -12.03 4.40
N TYR A 52 -0.43 -11.22 3.59
CA TYR A 52 -0.98 -11.63 2.30
C TYR A 52 0.12 -12.12 1.33
N TYR A 53 1.26 -11.42 1.26
CA TYR A 53 2.40 -11.85 0.44
C TYR A 53 3.07 -13.13 0.97
N PHE A 54 3.08 -13.33 2.28
CA PHE A 54 3.64 -14.52 2.90
C PHE A 54 2.82 -15.80 2.65
N SER A 55 1.51 -15.67 2.46
CA SER A 55 0.63 -16.80 2.12
C SER A 55 0.90 -17.43 0.74
N TYR A 56 1.64 -16.77 -0.16
CA TYR A 56 1.97 -17.34 -1.46
C TYR A 56 3.17 -18.30 -1.39
N ASN A 57 3.01 -19.50 -1.96
CA ASN A 57 4.04 -20.54 -1.92
C ASN A 57 5.25 -20.22 -2.82
N SER A 58 5.09 -19.43 -3.89
CA SER A 58 6.17 -19.06 -4.82
C SER A 58 6.54 -17.58 -4.76
N ALA A 59 7.85 -17.28 -4.72
CA ALA A 59 8.37 -15.90 -4.66
C ALA A 59 8.08 -15.08 -5.93
N LYS A 60 7.99 -15.76 -7.09
CA LYS A 60 7.63 -15.11 -8.36
C LYS A 60 6.15 -14.72 -8.37
N ALA A 61 5.29 -15.56 -7.81
CA ALA A 61 3.85 -15.29 -7.71
C ALA A 61 3.56 -14.14 -6.72
N SER A 62 4.25 -14.10 -5.58
CA SER A 62 4.09 -12.99 -4.60
C SER A 62 4.55 -11.65 -5.18
N GLY A 63 5.65 -11.62 -5.92
CA GLY A 63 6.13 -10.41 -6.59
C GLY A 63 5.15 -9.92 -7.68
N LEU A 64 4.60 -10.83 -8.48
CA LEU A 64 3.63 -10.48 -9.52
C LEU A 64 2.32 -9.94 -8.92
N ALA A 65 1.84 -10.53 -7.82
CA ALA A 65 0.68 -10.04 -7.07
C ALA A 65 0.94 -8.65 -6.47
N CYS A 66 2.15 -8.43 -5.96
CA CYS A 66 2.57 -7.13 -5.43
C CYS A 66 2.54 -6.03 -6.50
N ILE A 67 3.13 -6.32 -7.68
CA ILE A 67 3.15 -5.36 -8.80
C ILE A 67 1.72 -5.07 -9.26
N LYS A 68 0.85 -6.07 -9.39
CA LYS A 68 -0.55 -5.87 -9.79
C LYS A 68 -1.32 -4.98 -8.80
N LEU A 69 -1.19 -5.24 -7.50
CA LEU A 69 -1.85 -4.44 -6.47
C LEU A 69 -1.32 -3.00 -6.41
N LEU A 70 0.00 -2.81 -6.57
CA LEU A 70 0.60 -1.48 -6.69
C LEU A 70 0.09 -0.74 -7.93
N LEU A 71 0.03 -1.40 -9.09
CA LEU A 71 -0.47 -0.81 -10.34
C LEU A 71 -1.92 -0.34 -10.21
N ILE A 72 -2.77 -1.15 -9.57
CA ILE A 72 -4.16 -0.78 -9.27
C ILE A 72 -4.21 0.45 -8.35
N SER A 73 -3.43 0.46 -7.28
CA SER A 73 -3.40 1.59 -6.33
C SER A 73 -2.89 2.87 -6.99
N VAL A 74 -1.86 2.78 -7.83
CA VAL A 74 -1.33 3.91 -8.60
C VAL A 74 -2.36 4.42 -9.61
N ALA A 75 -3.06 3.53 -10.31
CA ALA A 75 -4.11 3.92 -11.27
C ALA A 75 -5.26 4.66 -10.57
N VAL A 76 -5.71 4.16 -9.41
CA VAL A 76 -6.75 4.83 -8.59
C VAL A 76 -6.27 6.20 -8.10
N ASN A 77 -5.01 6.31 -7.65
CA ASN A 77 -4.43 7.58 -7.25
C ASN A 77 -4.31 8.58 -8.40
N ALA A 78 -3.81 8.13 -9.56
CA ALA A 78 -3.67 8.99 -10.73
C ALA A 78 -5.04 9.49 -11.21
N PHE A 79 -6.06 8.62 -11.19
CA PHE A 79 -7.43 9.00 -11.51
C PHE A 79 -7.96 10.06 -10.53
N LEU A 80 -7.82 9.82 -9.22
CA LEU A 80 -8.23 10.76 -8.18
C LEU A 80 -7.51 12.12 -8.26
N PHE A 81 -6.22 12.11 -8.63
CA PHE A 81 -5.43 13.33 -8.82
C PHE A 81 -5.85 14.12 -10.07
N LEU A 82 -6.33 13.46 -11.13
CA LEU A 82 -6.82 14.12 -12.33
C LEU A 82 -8.26 14.66 -12.19
N THR A 83 -9.05 14.13 -11.25
CA THR A 83 -10.44 14.55 -11.03
C THR A 83 -10.62 15.64 -9.98
N LYS A 84 -9.59 15.94 -9.18
CA LYS A 84 -9.57 17.03 -8.19
C LYS A 84 -8.73 18.20 -8.66
#